data_AF-A0A7S8WV30-F1
#
_entry.id   AF-A0A7S8WV30-F1
#
_cell.length_a   1.000
_cell.length_b   1.000
_cell.length_c   1.000
_cell.angle_alpha   90.00
_cell.angle_beta   90.00
_cell.angle_gamma   90.00
#
_symmetry.space_group_name_H-M   'P 1'
#
loop_
_entity.id
_entity.type
_entity.pdbx_description
1 polymer ?
#
loop_
_entity_poly.entity_id
_entity_poly.type
_entity_poly.pdbx_seq_one_letter_code
_entity_poly.pdbx_strand_id
1 'polypeptide(L)'
;MLFFKNKISKQDIVLGFKKAYSVSFLPAKIEVLYSSLSIRIFRVIGGICLVLVLTGKHTIFYKELQFLILIIALMLCFLIVSISLIKLVYGLYTIIKKPEVYEVSNEPINTSATHIRK
;
A
#
# COMPACT_ATOMS: atom_id res chain seq x y z
N MET A 1 -29.03 -9.95 -19.01
CA MET A 1 -29.22 -9.58 -17.58
C MET A 1 -28.87 -10.80 -16.74
N LEU A 2 -27.59 -11.00 -16.41
CA LEU A 2 -27.11 -12.18 -15.70
C LEU A 2 -27.06 -11.89 -14.19
N PHE A 3 -27.85 -12.67 -13.44
CA PHE A 3 -27.99 -12.62 -11.99
C PHE A 3 -26.64 -12.87 -11.28
N PHE A 4 -26.00 -11.83 -10.75
CA PHE A 4 -25.01 -11.99 -9.68
C PHE A 4 -25.74 -12.02 -8.33
N LYS A 5 -26.22 -13.20 -7.93
CA LYS A 5 -26.54 -13.48 -6.53
C LYS A 5 -25.69 -14.65 -6.05
N ASN A 6 -24.37 -14.46 -6.12
CA ASN A 6 -23.45 -15.40 -5.47
C ASN A 6 -23.30 -14.99 -4.01
N LYS A 7 -23.59 -15.89 -3.07
CA LYS A 7 -23.36 -15.68 -1.64
C LYS A 7 -21.84 -15.59 -1.47
N ILE A 8 -21.31 -14.37 -1.31
CA ILE A 8 -19.89 -14.15 -1.04
C ILE A 8 -19.55 -14.92 0.24
N SER A 9 -18.76 -15.99 0.11
CA SER A 9 -18.31 -16.77 1.26
C SER A 9 -17.24 -15.98 2.00
N LYS A 10 -17.14 -16.18 3.32
CA LYS A 10 -16.02 -15.62 4.12
C LYS A 10 -14.66 -16.04 3.54
N GLN A 11 -14.59 -17.20 2.92
CA GLN A 11 -13.39 -17.71 2.25
C GLN A 11 -13.02 -16.88 1.01
N ASP A 12 -14.00 -16.44 0.21
CA ASP A 12 -13.76 -15.61 -0.98
C ASP A 12 -13.22 -14.23 -0.61
N ILE A 13 -13.69 -13.67 0.52
CA ILE A 13 -13.19 -12.39 1.05
C ILE A 13 -11.73 -12.54 1.47
N VAL A 14 -11.38 -13.60 2.20
CA VAL A 14 -10.00 -13.85 2.64
C VAL A 14 -9.07 -14.08 1.45
N LEU A 15 -9.51 -14.83 0.43
CA LEU A 15 -8.78 -15.02 -0.82
C LEU A 15 -8.59 -13.70 -1.58
N GLY A 16 -9.63 -12.87 -1.66
CA GLY A 16 -9.57 -11.54 -2.25
C GLY A 16 -8.56 -10.63 -1.55
N PHE A 17 -8.54 -10.60 -0.22
CA PHE A 17 -7.54 -9.86 0.56
C PHE A 17 -6.12 -10.38 0.33
N LYS A 18 -5.94 -11.71 0.31
CA LYS A 18 -4.63 -12.32 0.04
C LYS A 18 -4.12 -11.95 -1.35
N LYS A 19 -5.00 -11.99 -2.36
CA LYS A 19 -4.67 -11.59 -3.73
C LYS A 19 -4.35 -10.10 -3.82
N ALA A 20 -5.16 -9.24 -3.21
CA ALA A 20 -4.91 -7.81 -3.15
C ALA A 20 -3.53 -7.51 -2.55
N TYR A 21 -3.15 -8.14 -1.43
CA TYR A 21 -1.82 -7.98 -0.84
C TYR A 21 -0.66 -8.44 -1.73
N SER A 22 -0.90 -9.37 -2.66
CA SER A 22 0.13 -9.88 -3.57
C SER A 22 0.36 -9.00 -4.81
N VAL A 23 -0.59 -8.14 -5.17
CA VAL A 23 -0.49 -7.30 -6.36
C VAL A 23 0.32 -6.05 -6.03
N SER A 24 1.38 -5.80 -6.81
CA SER A 24 2.14 -4.56 -6.66
C SER A 24 1.31 -3.37 -7.14
N PHE A 25 0.90 -2.52 -6.18
CA PHE A 25 0.19 -1.27 -6.45
C PHE A 25 1.13 -0.10 -6.81
N LEU A 26 2.42 -0.37 -7.00
CA LEU A 26 3.40 0.63 -7.38
C LEU A 26 3.89 0.40 -8.81
N PRO A 27 3.98 1.44 -9.65
CA PRO A 27 4.67 1.31 -10.92
C PRO A 27 6.15 1.03 -10.66
N ALA A 28 6.71 0.06 -11.39
CA ALA A 28 8.07 -0.46 -11.18
C ALA A 28 9.16 0.62 -11.10
N LYS A 29 9.04 1.70 -11.90
CA LYS A 29 9.99 2.83 -11.87
C LYS A 29 10.05 3.54 -10.51
N ILE A 30 8.90 3.70 -9.86
CA ILE A 30 8.80 4.37 -8.56
C ILE A 30 9.18 3.41 -7.44
N GLU A 31 8.91 2.12 -7.60
CA GLU A 31 9.32 1.07 -6.66
C GLU A 31 10.85 1.01 -6.53
N VAL A 32 11.58 1.06 -7.64
CA VAL A 32 13.05 1.08 -7.62
C VAL A 32 13.57 2.32 -6.91
N LEU A 33 13.02 3.49 -7.22
CA LEU A 33 13.43 4.75 -6.57
C LEU A 33 13.13 4.70 -5.06
N TYR A 34 11.93 4.27 -4.68
CA TYR A 34 11.52 4.19 -3.28
C TYR A 34 12.29 3.14 -2.47
N SER A 35 12.77 2.08 -3.14
CA SER A 35 13.59 1.03 -2.53
C SER A 35 15.05 1.45 -2.34
N SER A 36 15.48 2.58 -2.92
CA SER A 36 16.86 3.08 -2.79
C SER A 36 17.28 3.34 -1.35
N LEU A 37 18.57 3.11 -1.06
CA LEU A 37 19.14 3.25 0.28
C LEU A 37 18.97 4.67 0.83
N SER A 38 19.15 5.68 -0.02
CA SER A 38 19.00 7.10 0.35
C SER A 38 17.59 7.42 0.83
N ILE A 39 16.56 6.92 0.13
CA ILE A 39 15.16 7.15 0.53
C ILE A 39 14.82 6.37 1.80
N ARG A 40 15.39 5.17 2.00
CA ARG A 40 15.22 4.43 3.25
C ARG A 40 15.79 5.18 4.45
N ILE A 41 17.02 5.70 4.34
CA ILE A 41 17.66 6.49 5.39
C ILE A 41 16.82 7.74 5.68
N PHE A 42 16.42 8.47 4.62
CA PHE A 42 15.58 9.65 4.75
C PHE A 42 14.25 9.34 5.46
N ARG A 43 13.61 8.20 5.16
CA ARG A 43 12.38 7.77 5.84
C ARG A 43 12.58 7.47 7.31
N VAL A 44 13.69 6.86 7.69
CA VAL A 44 13.99 6.55 9.10
C VAL A 44 14.24 7.84 9.87
N ILE A 45 15.14 8.69 9.37
CA ILE A 45 15.46 9.98 10.01
C ILE A 45 14.22 10.87 10.07
N GLY A 46 13.54 11.05 8.94
CA GLY A 46 12.31 11.83 8.88
C GLY A 46 11.21 11.27 9.74
N GLY A 47 11.14 9.94 9.91
CA GLY A 47 10.14 9.28 10.75
C GLY A 47 10.36 9.61 12.22
N ILE A 48 11.61 9.57 12.67
CA ILE A 48 12.00 10.00 14.02
C ILE A 48 11.65 11.48 14.22
N CYS A 49 11.99 12.35 13.25
CA CYS A 49 11.63 13.77 13.30
C CYS A 49 10.11 13.97 13.38
N LEU A 50 9.33 13.25 12.57
CA LEU A 50 7.87 13.34 12.56
C LEU A 50 7.28 12.92 13.91
N VAL A 51 7.77 11.84 14.52
CA VAL A 51 7.33 11.39 15.86
C VAL A 51 7.66 12.45 16.92
N LEU A 52 8.83 13.08 16.86
CA LEU A 52 9.20 14.16 17.78
C LEU A 52 8.32 15.40 17.62
N VAL A 53 7.91 15.72 16.40
CA VAL A 53 6.96 16.80 16.12
C VAL A 53 5.58 16.46 16.68
N LEU A 54 5.04 15.27 16.37
CA LEU A 54 3.72 14.83 16.81
C LEU A 54 3.60 14.70 18.33
N THR A 55 4.66 14.26 19.00
CA THR A 55 4.70 14.15 20.48
C THR A 55 5.00 15.47 21.18
N GLY A 56 5.21 16.56 20.43
CA GLY A 56 5.58 17.87 20.99
C GLY A 56 6.99 17.94 21.60
N LYS A 57 7.72 16.82 21.64
CA LYS A 57 9.06 16.70 22.25
C LYS A 57 10.16 17.40 21.45
N HIS A 58 9.88 17.83 20.22
CA HIS A 58 10.81 18.66 19.45
C HIS A 58 11.15 19.99 20.18
N THR A 59 10.26 20.52 21.02
CA THR A 59 10.46 21.78 21.76
C THR A 59 11.59 21.74 22.80
N ILE A 60 12.07 20.54 23.16
CA ILE A 60 13.16 20.34 24.12
C ILE A 60 14.52 20.76 23.52
N PHE A 61 14.62 20.81 22.19
CA PHE A 61 15.85 21.16 21.48
C PHE A 61 16.03 22.68 21.29
N TYR A 62 17.24 23.12 20.94
CA TYR A 62 17.52 24.52 20.57
C TYR A 62 16.68 24.99 19.37
N LYS A 63 16.35 26.28 19.30
CA LYS A 63 15.48 26.87 18.26
C LYS A 63 15.89 26.51 16.83
N GLU A 64 17.17 26.56 16.52
CA GLU A 64 17.69 26.20 15.18
C GLU A 64 17.42 24.72 14.85
N LEU A 65 17.61 23.84 15.84
CA LEU A 65 17.40 22.40 15.66
C LEU A 65 15.90 22.06 15.58
N GLN A 66 15.05 22.80 16.30
CA GLN A 66 13.59 22.68 16.18
C GLN A 66 13.14 22.95 14.75
N PHE A 67 13.65 24.02 14.13
CA PHE A 67 13.30 24.39 12.76
C PHE A 67 13.77 23.33 11.76
N LEU A 68 14.99 22.81 11.93
CA LEU A 68 15.51 21.71 11.11
C LEU A 68 14.63 20.45 11.21
N ILE A 69 14.27 20.03 12.43
CA ILE A 69 13.39 18.88 12.67
C ILE A 69 12.04 19.06 11.98
N LEU A 70 11.47 20.27 12.05
CA LEU A 70 10.19 20.59 11.46
C LEU A 70 10.23 20.55 9.93
N ILE A 71 11.28 21.09 9.30
CA ILE A 71 11.47 21.01 7.84
C ILE A 71 11.58 19.55 7.39
N ILE A 72 12.40 18.74 8.08
CA ILE A 72 12.60 17.33 7.72
C ILE A 72 11.29 16.55 7.87
N ALA A 73 10.54 16.77 8.95
CA ALA A 73 9.24 16.15 9.17
C ALA A 73 8.23 16.53 8.07
N LEU A 74 8.22 17.81 7.67
CA LEU A 74 7.34 18.31 6.61
C LEU A 74 7.69 17.70 5.24
N MET A 75 8.99 17.63 4.92
CA MET A 75 9.46 16.97 3.69
C MET A 75 9.09 15.49 3.65
N LEU A 76 9.22 14.77 4.78
CA LEU A 76 8.78 13.37 4.85
C LEU A 76 7.26 13.26 4.67
N CYS A 77 6.48 14.15 5.28
CA CYS A 77 5.03 14.15 5.13
C CYS A 77 4.64 14.31 3.65
N PHE A 78 5.27 15.25 2.94
CA PHE A 78 5.07 15.45 1.51
C PHE A 78 5.46 14.20 0.69
N LEU A 79 6.57 13.55 1.01
CA LEU A 79 6.98 12.29 0.37
C LEU A 79 5.93 11.18 0.57
N ILE A 80 5.41 11.02 1.79
CA ILE A 80 4.40 10.00 2.10
C ILE A 80 3.09 10.28 1.33
N VAL A 81 2.64 11.53 1.34
CA VAL A 81 1.40 11.94 0.66
C VAL A 81 1.53 11.73 -0.85
N SER A 82 2.61 12.20 -1.47
CA SER A 82 2.82 12.06 -2.92
C SER A 82 2.84 10.59 -3.35
N ILE A 83 3.55 9.72 -2.65
CA ILE A 83 3.60 8.28 -2.96
C ILE A 83 2.24 7.61 -2.74
N SER A 84 1.52 7.99 -1.69
CA SER A 84 0.18 7.46 -1.42
C SER A 84 -0.80 7.85 -2.53
N LEU A 85 -0.70 9.07 -3.05
CA LEU A 85 -1.53 9.56 -4.14
C LEU A 85 -1.23 8.81 -5.45
N ILE A 86 0.05 8.57 -5.73
CA ILE A 86 0.47 7.78 -6.90
C ILE A 86 -0.01 6.32 -6.79
N LYS A 87 0.11 5.71 -5.60
CA LYS A 87 -0.43 4.36 -5.31
C LYS A 87 -1.92 4.28 -5.60
N LEU A 88 -2.67 5.28 -5.13
CA LEU A 88 -4.11 5.32 -5.29
C LEU A 88 -4.50 5.40 -6.77
N VAL A 89 -3.89 6.34 -7.51
CA VAL A 89 -4.17 6.52 -8.94
C VAL A 89 -3.78 5.28 -9.75
N TYR A 90 -2.59 4.72 -9.50
CA TYR A 90 -2.12 3.52 -10.20
C TYR A 90 -2.93 2.27 -9.83
N GLY A 91 -3.32 2.13 -8.56
CA GLY A 91 -4.22 1.08 -8.10
C GLY A 91 -5.57 1.13 -8.80
N LEU A 92 -6.20 2.31 -8.85
CA LEU A 92 -7.45 2.50 -9.60
C LEU A 92 -7.27 2.17 -11.10
N TYR A 93 -6.18 2.64 -11.70
CA TYR A 93 -5.88 2.35 -13.10
C TYR A 93 -5.75 0.85 -13.38
N THR A 94 -5.02 0.12 -12.53
CA THR A 94 -4.81 -1.32 -12.71
C THR A 94 -6.09 -2.12 -12.49
N ILE A 95 -6.93 -1.73 -11.54
CA ILE A 95 -8.24 -2.37 -11.32
C ILE A 95 -9.14 -2.21 -12.55
N ILE A 96 -9.19 -1.01 -13.14
CA ILE A 96 -10.07 -0.72 -14.28
C ILE A 96 -9.55 -1.36 -15.58
N LYS A 97 -8.23 -1.31 -15.83
CA LYS A 97 -7.65 -1.74 -17.11
C LYS A 97 -7.11 -3.16 -17.15
N LYS A 98 -6.88 -3.79 -15.99
CA LYS A 98 -6.34 -5.15 -15.89
C LYS A 98 -7.13 -5.99 -14.86
N PRO A 99 -8.44 -6.19 -15.07
CA PRO A 99 -9.27 -6.94 -14.13
C PRO A 99 -8.78 -8.39 -13.93
N GLU A 100 -8.18 -8.99 -14.97
CA GLU A 100 -7.60 -10.34 -14.96
C GLU A 100 -6.54 -10.54 -13.86
N VAL A 101 -5.81 -9.48 -13.47
CA VAL A 101 -4.78 -9.55 -12.41
C VAL A 101 -5.41 -9.72 -11.03
N TYR A 102 -6.66 -9.26 -10.87
CA TYR A 102 -7.42 -9.28 -9.62
C TYR A 102 -8.47 -10.40 -9.59
N GLU A 103 -8.58 -11.19 -10.65
CA GLU A 103 -9.48 -12.33 -10.70
C GLU A 103 -8.97 -13.42 -9.75
N VAL A 104 -9.82 -13.80 -8.80
CA VAL A 104 -9.52 -14.84 -7.82
C VAL A 104 -9.87 -16.18 -8.47
N SER A 105 -8.87 -16.86 -9.05
CA SER A 105 -9.06 -18.20 -9.59
C SER A 105 -9.25 -19.21 -8.45
N ASN A 106 -10.45 -19.77 -8.34
CA ASN A 106 -10.80 -20.83 -7.39
C ASN A 106 -10.42 -22.24 -7.92
N GLU A 107 -9.40 -22.35 -8.78
CA GLU A 107 -8.98 -23.60 -9.43
C GLU A 107 -8.90 -24.84 -8.51
N PRO A 108 -8.23 -24.82 -7.35
CA PRO A 108 -8.17 -26.01 -6.49
C PRO A 108 -9.51 -26.37 -5.83
N ILE A 109 -10.39 -25.38 -5.56
CA ILE A 109 -11.70 -25.60 -4.96
C ILE A 109 -12.68 -26.16 -6.00
N ASN A 110 -12.66 -25.64 -7.22
CA ASN A 110 -13.50 -26.13 -8.32
C ASN A 110 -13.12 -27.54 -8.76
N THR A 111 -11.82 -27.87 -8.80
CA THR A 111 -11.36 -29.22 -9.16
C THR A 111 -11.68 -30.26 -8.07
N SER A 112 -11.76 -29.83 -6.81
CA SER A 112 -12.17 -30.70 -5.69
C SER A 112 -13.68 -30.94 -5.68
N ALA A 113 -14.48 -29.93 -6.06
CA ALA A 113 -15.95 -30.06 -6.14
C ALA A 113 -16.41 -30.94 -7.32
N THR A 114 -15.65 -31.01 -8.42
CA THR A 114 -15.94 -31.92 -9.54
C THR A 114 -15.61 -33.38 -9.21
N HIS A 115 -14.68 -33.65 -8.29
CA HIS A 115 -14.35 -35.01 -7.87
C HIS A 115 -15.38 -35.66 -6.93
N ILE A 116 -16.22 -34.88 -6.25
CA ILE A 116 -17.31 -35.38 -5.38
C ILE A 116 -18.56 -35.74 -6.21
N ARG A 117 -18.56 -35.40 -7.51
CA ARG A 117 -19.68 -35.65 -8.44
C ARG A 117 -19.41 -36.85 -9.37
N LYS A 118 -18.82 -37.91 -8.84
CA LYS A 118 -18.75 -39.23 -9.47
C LYS A 118 -19.31 -40.28 -8.53
#